data_AF-X1NF05-F1
#
_entry.id   AF-X1NF05-F1
#
_cell.length_a   1.000
_cell.length_b   1.000
_cell.length_c   1.000
_cell.angle_alpha   90.00
_cell.angle_beta   90.00
_cell.angle_gamma   90.00
#
_symmetry.space_group_name_H-M   'P 1'
#
loop_
_entity.id
_entity.type
_entity.pdbx_description
1 polymer ?
#
loop_
_entity_poly.entity_id
_entity_poly.type
_entity_poly.pdbx_seq_one_letter_code
_entity_poly.pdbx_strand_id
1 'polypeptide(L)'
;AQTVHAARMGDAILHPSLAAEMLSAVAEAVIYAAATAAVAAAISLAVVGTVATGGAAGFAIAAVAGVAVGAMSTLTVGEDQTIGDAISSFCDSLGNSVDAPDPYGKIESGSGNVFINSEPAARAAGTTGPPGGGAADADQEEPSILDNVGSMAMAAVP
;
A
#
# COMPACT_ATOMS: atom_id res chain seq x y z
N ALA A 1 5.38 0.13 -12.28
CA ALA A 1 4.75 1.28 -12.96
C ALA A 1 3.34 0.89 -13.38
N GLN A 2 2.31 1.38 -12.67
CA GLN A 2 0.95 1.31 -13.18
C GLN A 2 0.91 2.19 -14.43
N THR A 3 0.59 1.62 -15.58
CA THR A 3 0.27 2.43 -16.77
C THR A 3 -0.99 3.23 -16.44
N VAL A 4 -0.81 4.51 -16.13
CA VAL A 4 -1.91 5.42 -15.81
C VAL A 4 -2.76 5.62 -17.07
N HIS A 5 -3.91 4.96 -17.09
CA HIS A 5 -4.94 5.20 -18.08
C HIS A 5 -6.02 6.05 -17.43
N ALA A 6 -6.55 7.01 -18.18
CA ALA A 6 -7.68 7.79 -17.68
C ALA A 6 -8.88 6.86 -17.48
N ALA A 7 -9.47 6.88 -16.28
CA ALA A 7 -10.59 6.04 -15.92
C ALA A 7 -11.84 6.38 -16.74
N ARG A 8 -12.58 5.35 -17.14
CA ARG A 8 -13.79 5.41 -17.95
C ARG A 8 -14.98 4.88 -17.18
N MET A 9 -16.18 5.32 -17.59
CA MET A 9 -17.41 4.68 -17.14
C MET A 9 -17.36 3.18 -17.49
N GLY A 10 -17.65 2.33 -16.52
CA GLY A 10 -17.60 0.88 -16.63
C GLY A 10 -16.26 0.23 -16.21
N ASP A 11 -15.19 1.01 -16.00
CA ASP A 11 -13.94 0.47 -15.45
C ASP A 11 -14.18 -0.08 -14.03
N ALA A 12 -13.52 -1.20 -13.71
CA ALA A 12 -13.64 -1.85 -12.40
C ALA A 12 -12.84 -1.09 -11.33
N ILE A 13 -13.40 -0.98 -10.13
CA ILE A 13 -12.67 -0.48 -8.97
C ILE A 13 -11.96 -1.67 -8.33
N LEU A 14 -10.65 -1.76 -8.59
CA LEU A 14 -9.81 -2.87 -8.14
C LEU A 14 -9.25 -2.56 -6.75
N HIS A 15 -9.38 -3.51 -5.84
CA HIS A 15 -8.67 -3.51 -4.56
C HIS A 15 -7.68 -4.67 -4.53
N PRO A 16 -6.45 -4.47 -4.05
CA PRO A 16 -5.54 -5.58 -3.82
C PRO A 16 -6.15 -6.53 -2.78
N SER A 17 -5.97 -7.84 -2.97
CA SER A 17 -6.42 -8.82 -1.99
C SER A 17 -5.59 -8.72 -0.70
N LEU A 18 -6.14 -9.15 0.43
CA LEU A 18 -5.41 -9.18 1.70
C LEU A 18 -4.09 -9.97 1.61
N ALA A 19 -4.08 -11.06 0.83
CA ALA A 19 -2.89 -11.87 0.61
C ALA A 19 -1.84 -11.10 -0.22
N ALA A 20 -2.26 -10.39 -1.26
CA ALA A 20 -1.39 -9.54 -2.06
C ALA A 20 -0.80 -8.39 -1.22
N GLU A 21 -1.61 -7.74 -0.37
CA GLU A 21 -1.15 -6.69 0.55
C GLU A 21 -0.14 -7.22 1.56
N MET A 22 -0.40 -8.37 2.20
CA MET A 22 0.56 -8.98 3.13
C MET A 22 1.87 -9.37 2.44
N LEU A 23 1.80 -9.95 1.24
CA LEU A 23 3.00 -10.32 0.48
C LEU A 23 3.80 -9.08 0.06
N SER A 24 3.13 -8.03 -0.40
CA SER A 24 3.77 -6.75 -0.73
C SER A 24 4.47 -6.15 0.50
N ALA A 25 3.77 -6.06 1.63
CA ALA A 25 4.33 -5.51 2.87
C ALA A 25 5.54 -6.31 3.39
N VAL A 26 5.48 -7.65 3.34
CA VAL A 26 6.61 -8.50 3.74
C VAL A 26 7.78 -8.35 2.77
N ALA A 27 7.53 -8.31 1.46
CA ALA A 27 8.57 -8.11 0.45
C ALA A 27 9.27 -6.75 0.64
N GLU A 28 8.50 -5.68 0.85
CA GLU A 28 9.02 -4.35 1.12
C GLU A 28 9.87 -4.32 2.40
N ALA A 29 9.38 -4.92 3.48
CA ALA A 29 10.13 -5.03 4.73
C ALA A 29 11.45 -5.79 4.55
N VAL A 30 11.48 -6.86 3.76
CA VAL A 30 12.71 -7.61 3.45
C VAL A 30 13.70 -6.77 2.65
N ILE A 31 13.23 -6.00 1.66
CA ILE A 31 14.07 -5.10 0.86
C ILE A 31 14.69 -4.03 1.75
N TYR A 32 13.90 -3.36 2.59
CA TYR A 32 14.41 -2.36 3.52
C TYR A 32 15.36 -2.96 4.55
N ALA A 33 15.06 -4.15 5.09
CA ALA A 33 15.96 -4.84 6.02
C ALA A 33 17.30 -5.18 5.35
N ALA A 34 17.29 -5.67 4.11
CA ALA A 34 18.51 -5.96 3.35
C ALA A 34 19.32 -4.70 3.06
N ALA A 35 18.65 -3.60 2.66
CA ALA A 35 19.29 -2.31 2.43
C ALA A 35 19.93 -1.77 3.73
N THR A 36 19.19 -1.80 4.85
CA THR A 36 19.71 -1.39 6.15
C THR A 36 20.89 -2.24 6.60
N ALA A 37 20.83 -3.57 6.41
CA ALA A 37 21.94 -4.46 6.71
C ALA A 37 23.18 -4.16 5.86
N ALA A 38 23.02 -3.88 4.57
CA ALA A 38 24.11 -3.52 3.67
C ALA A 38 24.77 -2.19 4.08
N VAL A 39 23.97 -1.17 4.39
CA VAL A 39 24.48 0.12 4.88
C VAL A 39 25.15 -0.05 6.24
N ALA A 40 24.56 -0.83 7.16
CA ALA A 40 25.17 -1.14 8.46
C ALA A 40 26.51 -1.86 8.31
N ALA A 41 26.63 -2.81 7.37
CA ALA A 41 27.88 -3.48 7.06
C ALA A 41 28.93 -2.53 6.48
N ALA A 42 28.54 -1.62 5.58
CA ALA A 42 29.42 -0.60 5.02
C ALA A 42 29.93 0.36 6.10
N ILE A 43 29.05 0.85 6.99
CA ILE A 43 29.44 1.67 8.15
C ILE A 43 30.37 0.86 9.05
N SER A 44 30.06 -0.40 9.33
CA SER A 44 30.88 -1.27 10.17
C SER A 44 32.28 -1.48 9.59
N LEU A 45 32.42 -1.66 8.27
CA LEU A 45 33.73 -1.76 7.62
C LEU A 45 34.52 -0.45 7.72
N ALA A 46 33.86 0.69 7.52
CA ALA A 46 34.48 2.01 7.68
C ALA A 46 34.95 2.25 9.13
N VAL A 47 34.19 1.77 10.12
CA VAL A 47 34.52 1.88 11.55
C VAL A 47 35.56 0.85 11.99
N VAL A 48 35.51 -0.40 11.51
CA VAL A 48 36.50 -1.45 11.82
C VAL A 48 37.87 -1.16 11.19
N GLY A 49 37.92 -0.42 10.08
CA GLY A 49 39.16 0.19 9.58
C GLY A 49 39.81 1.17 10.57
N THR A 50 39.14 1.54 11.67
CA THR A 50 39.65 2.46 12.69
C THR A 50 39.60 1.94 14.13
N VAL A 51 38.60 1.19 14.62
CA VAL A 51 38.61 0.52 15.95
C VAL A 51 37.66 -0.70 16.00
N ALA A 52 38.15 -1.84 16.47
CA ALA A 52 37.35 -3.04 16.76
C ALA A 52 36.55 -2.88 18.08
N THR A 53 35.26 -2.54 18.00
CA THR A 53 34.34 -2.53 19.16
C THR A 53 33.16 -3.47 18.92
N GLY A 54 33.38 -4.76 19.21
CA GLY A 54 32.29 -5.73 19.30
C GLY A 54 31.34 -5.41 20.45
N GLY A 55 30.04 -5.44 20.19
CA GLY A 55 29.02 -5.77 21.19
C GLY A 55 28.00 -4.69 21.56
N ALA A 56 28.34 -3.40 21.56
CA ALA A 56 27.40 -2.33 21.96
C ALA A 56 27.11 -1.30 20.85
N ALA A 57 28.09 -1.01 19.98
CA ALA A 57 27.91 -0.07 18.88
C ALA A 57 27.00 -0.60 17.75
N GLY A 58 26.74 -1.91 17.71
CA GLY A 58 25.93 -2.55 16.66
C GLY A 58 24.51 -1.98 16.57
N PHE A 59 23.85 -1.71 17.70
CA PHE A 59 22.53 -1.08 17.71
C PHE A 59 22.57 0.35 17.19
N ALA A 60 23.60 1.13 17.54
CA ALA A 60 23.77 2.49 17.03
C ALA A 60 24.04 2.49 15.52
N ILE A 61 24.87 1.57 15.03
CA ILE A 61 25.14 1.40 13.59
C ILE A 61 23.87 1.00 12.85
N ALA A 62 23.10 0.06 13.37
CA ALA A 62 21.82 -0.36 12.77
C ALA A 62 20.81 0.80 12.75
N ALA A 63 20.73 1.60 13.82
CA ALA A 63 19.86 2.76 13.89
C ALA A 63 20.26 3.85 12.87
N VAL A 64 21.55 4.19 12.78
CA VAL A 64 22.07 5.15 11.80
C VAL A 64 21.85 4.65 10.37
N ALA A 65 22.10 3.36 10.12
CA ALA A 65 21.83 2.75 8.83
C ALA A 65 20.33 2.80 8.47
N GLY A 66 19.45 2.54 9.42
CA GLY A 66 18.00 2.64 9.24
C GLY A 66 17.56 4.07 8.87
N VAL A 67 18.06 5.08 9.59
CA VAL A 67 17.79 6.49 9.28
C VAL A 67 18.35 6.86 7.90
N ALA A 68 19.56 6.41 7.57
CA ALA A 68 20.17 6.67 6.27
C ALA A 68 19.35 6.05 5.13
N VAL A 69 18.91 4.79 5.28
CA VAL A 69 18.06 4.12 4.29
C VAL A 69 16.70 4.80 4.16
N GLY A 70 16.07 5.18 5.27
CA GLY A 70 14.82 5.94 5.25
C GLY A 70 14.96 7.34 4.65
N ALA A 71 16.12 7.99 4.79
CA ALA A 71 16.39 9.26 4.10
C ALA A 71 16.60 9.01 2.60
N MET A 72 17.35 7.97 2.24
CA MET A 72 17.59 7.60 0.84
C MET A 72 16.30 7.23 0.12
N SER A 73 15.32 6.61 0.80
CA SER A 73 14.04 6.27 0.17
C SER A 73 13.27 7.49 -0.32
N THR A 74 13.55 8.69 0.19
CA THR A 74 12.92 9.95 -0.25
C THR A 74 13.59 10.57 -1.48
N LEU A 75 14.74 10.05 -1.91
CA LEU A 75 15.44 10.55 -3.10
C LEU A 75 14.67 10.19 -4.38
N THR A 76 14.65 11.10 -5.35
CA THR A 76 13.96 10.91 -6.62
C THR A 76 14.78 10.03 -7.58
N VAL A 77 14.11 9.09 -8.26
CA VAL A 77 14.70 8.21 -9.30
C VAL A 77 14.16 8.56 -10.69
N GLY A 78 13.20 9.47 -10.77
CA GLY A 78 12.62 9.99 -12.01
C GLY A 78 11.88 11.30 -11.77
N GLU A 79 11.11 11.74 -12.78
CA GLU A 79 10.41 13.04 -12.77
C GLU A 79 9.43 13.17 -11.59
N ASP A 80 8.75 12.09 -11.19
CA ASP A 80 7.68 12.09 -10.18
C ASP A 80 7.73 10.89 -9.21
N GLN A 81 8.87 10.21 -9.06
CA GLN A 81 8.95 8.99 -8.25
C GLN A 81 10.17 8.98 -7.33
N THR A 82 9.95 8.65 -6.05
CA THR A 82 11.04 8.40 -5.09
C THR A 82 11.55 6.96 -5.14
N ILE A 83 12.71 6.70 -4.54
CA ILE A 83 13.21 5.33 -4.33
C ILE A 83 12.17 4.49 -3.58
N GLY A 84 11.54 5.06 -2.55
CA GLY A 84 10.50 4.39 -1.78
C GLY A 84 9.31 4.00 -2.64
N ASP A 85 8.78 4.94 -3.43
CA ASP A 85 7.67 4.66 -4.34
C ASP A 85 8.00 3.59 -5.39
N ALA A 86 9.26 3.52 -5.82
CA ALA A 86 9.74 2.50 -6.74
C ALA A 86 9.77 1.11 -6.09
N ILE A 87 10.22 1.03 -4.84
CA ILE A 87 10.21 -0.22 -4.06
C ILE A 87 8.77 -0.67 -3.81
N SER A 88 7.89 0.22 -3.33
CA SER A 88 6.49 -0.12 -3.06
C SER A 88 5.76 -0.54 -4.34
N SER A 89 5.92 0.20 -5.46
CA SER A 89 5.32 -0.22 -6.74
C SER A 89 5.80 -1.58 -7.23
N PHE A 90 7.05 -1.94 -6.95
CA PHE A 90 7.58 -3.27 -7.27
C PHE A 90 6.98 -4.35 -6.38
N CYS A 91 6.91 -4.11 -5.06
CA CYS A 91 6.34 -5.04 -4.09
C CYS A 91 4.85 -5.27 -4.34
N ASP A 92 4.10 -4.21 -4.65
CA ASP A 92 2.68 -4.29 -5.02
C ASP A 92 2.51 -5.09 -6.29
N SER A 93 3.35 -4.87 -7.30
CA SER A 93 3.32 -5.66 -8.54
C SER A 93 3.61 -7.13 -8.27
N LEU A 94 4.49 -7.44 -7.31
CA LEU A 94 4.80 -8.81 -6.93
C LEU A 94 3.62 -9.44 -6.19
N GLY A 95 3.07 -8.78 -5.16
CA GLY A 95 1.89 -9.25 -4.44
C GLY A 95 0.71 -9.51 -5.38
N ASN A 96 0.42 -8.53 -6.25
CA ASN A 96 -0.65 -8.57 -7.24
C ASN A 96 -0.41 -9.60 -8.37
N SER A 97 0.82 -10.09 -8.54
CA SER A 97 1.14 -11.18 -9.47
C SER A 97 0.88 -12.56 -8.87
N VAL A 98 0.93 -12.67 -7.54
CA VAL A 98 0.65 -13.91 -6.81
C VAL A 98 -0.84 -14.08 -6.61
N ASP A 99 -1.51 -13.01 -6.19
CA ASP A 99 -2.96 -12.98 -6.05
C ASP A 99 -3.52 -11.73 -6.73
N ALA A 100 -4.44 -11.94 -7.67
CA ALA A 100 -4.96 -10.87 -8.50
C ALA A 100 -5.89 -9.96 -7.68
N PRO A 101 -6.01 -8.68 -8.04
CA PRO A 101 -6.86 -7.75 -7.30
C PRO A 101 -8.33 -8.00 -7.62
N ASP A 102 -9.17 -7.90 -6.60
CA ASP A 102 -10.60 -8.16 -6.70
C ASP A 102 -11.40 -6.90 -7.09
N PRO A 103 -12.40 -7.01 -7.97
CA PRO A 103 -13.26 -5.90 -8.35
C PRO A 103 -14.37 -5.68 -7.30
N TYR A 104 -14.37 -4.52 -6.63
CA TYR A 104 -15.37 -4.15 -5.60
C TYR A 104 -16.52 -3.30 -6.15
N GLY A 105 -16.61 -3.18 -7.47
CA GLY A 105 -17.62 -2.41 -8.15
C GLY A 105 -17.15 -1.91 -9.51
N LYS A 106 -17.99 -1.09 -10.14
CA LYS A 106 -17.68 -0.43 -11.41
C LYS A 106 -18.07 1.03 -11.34
N ILE A 107 -17.40 1.85 -12.15
CA ILE A 107 -17.76 3.26 -12.29
C ILE A 107 -19.08 3.36 -13.07
N GLU A 108 -20.19 3.65 -12.39
CA GLU A 108 -21.52 3.68 -13.02
C GLU A 108 -21.86 5.02 -13.70
N SER A 109 -21.10 6.08 -13.44
CA SER A 109 -21.37 7.43 -13.94
C SER A 109 -20.16 8.05 -14.65
N GLY A 110 -20.42 8.78 -15.72
CA GLY A 110 -19.39 9.41 -16.54
C GLY A 110 -19.78 10.77 -17.09
N SER A 111 -18.85 11.41 -17.79
CA SER A 111 -19.03 12.73 -18.36
C SER A 111 -20.00 12.73 -19.54
N GLY A 112 -20.82 13.78 -19.65
CA GLY A 112 -21.75 13.93 -20.78
C GLY A 112 -21.08 14.48 -22.05
N ASN A 113 -19.87 15.03 -21.92
CA ASN A 113 -19.18 15.76 -22.99
C ASN A 113 -17.68 15.49 -23.07
N VAL A 114 -17.10 14.72 -22.16
CA VAL A 114 -15.68 14.33 -22.18
C VAL A 114 -15.60 12.81 -22.31
N PHE A 115 -14.87 12.35 -23.32
CA PHE A 115 -14.74 10.94 -23.63
C PHE A 115 -13.27 10.52 -23.63
N ILE A 116 -13.00 9.36 -23.06
CA ILE A 116 -11.70 8.68 -23.10
C ILE A 116 -11.92 7.37 -23.84
N ASN A 117 -11.23 7.16 -24.95
CA ASN A 117 -11.40 5.97 -25.78
C ASN A 117 -12.87 5.69 -26.16
N SER A 118 -13.61 6.76 -26.53
CA SER A 118 -15.03 6.70 -26.88
C SER A 118 -16.01 6.33 -25.76
N GLU A 119 -15.52 6.14 -24.52
CA GLU A 119 -16.35 5.95 -23.34
C GLU A 119 -16.40 7.24 -22.51
N PRO A 120 -17.52 7.55 -21.83
CA PRO A 120 -17.61 8.69 -20.93
C PRO A 120 -16.48 8.67 -19.90
N ALA A 121 -15.77 9.79 -19.74
CA ALA A 121 -14.74 9.92 -18.70
C ALA A 121 -15.36 9.70 -17.30
N ALA A 122 -14.70 8.96 -16.42
CA ALA A 122 -15.20 8.66 -15.08
C ALA A 122 -15.55 9.94 -14.31
N ARG A 123 -16.72 9.96 -13.66
CA ARG A 123 -17.04 10.98 -12.64
C ARG A 123 -16.78 10.40 -11.26
N ALA A 124 -16.32 11.24 -10.33
CA ALA A 124 -16.27 10.86 -8.92
C ALA A 124 -17.67 10.38 -8.49
N ALA A 125 -17.74 9.17 -7.94
CA ALA A 125 -18.96 8.60 -7.38
C ALA A 125 -19.31 9.35 -6.08
N GLY A 126 -19.81 10.57 -6.23
CA GLY A 126 -20.18 11.48 -5.16
C GLY A 126 -21.49 12.18 -5.51
N THR A 127 -22.52 11.40 -5.84
CA THR A 127 -23.90 11.87 -5.72
C THR A 127 -24.53 11.09 -4.58
N THR A 128 -24.45 11.62 -3.35
CA THR A 128 -25.47 11.29 -2.36
C THR A 128 -26.80 11.67 -3.02
N GLY A 129 -27.74 10.73 -3.10
CA GLY A 129 -29.03 10.96 -3.73
C GLY A 129 -29.80 12.13 -3.09
N PRO A 130 -30.97 12.50 -3.65
CA PRO A 130 -31.86 13.51 -3.07
C PRO A 130 -32.13 13.22 -1.59
N PRO A 131 -32.45 14.22 -0.75
CA PRO A 131 -32.83 13.97 0.64
C PRO A 131 -34.04 13.01 0.67
N GLY A 132 -33.78 11.73 0.96
CA GLY A 132 -34.75 10.64 0.79
C GLY A 132 -34.25 9.43 -0.02
N GLY A 133 -33.04 9.49 -0.58
CA GLY A 133 -32.32 8.38 -1.19
C GLY A 133 -30.84 8.42 -0.80
N GLY A 134 -30.57 8.72 0.47
CA GLY A 134 -29.29 8.39 1.07
C GLY A 134 -29.28 6.90 1.38
N ALA A 135 -28.09 6.30 1.46
CA ALA A 135 -27.88 5.29 2.49
C ALA A 135 -28.62 5.81 3.72
N ALA A 136 -29.58 5.02 4.23
CA ALA A 136 -30.06 5.31 5.55
C ALA A 136 -28.77 5.37 6.40
N ASP A 137 -28.44 6.54 6.91
CA ASP A 137 -28.03 6.68 8.30
C ASP A 137 -29.18 6.07 9.13
N ALA A 138 -29.36 4.75 9.02
CA ALA A 138 -29.47 4.00 10.23
C ALA A 138 -28.15 4.32 10.90
N ASP A 139 -28.21 4.95 12.07
CA ASP A 139 -27.11 4.91 13.01
C ASP A 139 -26.67 3.44 13.06
N GLN A 140 -25.69 3.07 12.23
CA GLN A 140 -25.00 1.80 12.33
C GLN A 140 -24.09 2.04 13.51
N GLU A 141 -24.67 1.84 14.70
CA GLU A 141 -23.94 1.75 15.93
C GLU A 141 -22.86 0.71 15.67
N GLU A 142 -21.61 1.17 15.51
CA GLU A 142 -20.51 0.28 15.14
C GLU A 142 -20.53 -0.87 16.15
N PRO A 143 -20.72 -2.12 15.70
CA PRO A 143 -20.74 -3.24 16.63
C PRO A 143 -19.42 -3.22 17.39
N SER A 144 -19.52 -3.25 18.71
CA SER A 144 -18.33 -3.30 19.56
C SER A 144 -17.47 -4.47 19.09
N ILE A 145 -16.14 -4.35 19.21
CA ILE A 145 -15.22 -5.46 18.93
C ILE A 145 -15.71 -6.75 19.60
N LEU A 146 -16.31 -6.65 20.79
CA LEU A 146 -16.89 -7.79 21.51
C LEU A 146 -18.07 -8.45 20.79
N ASP A 147 -18.89 -7.71 20.07
CA ASP A 147 -20.06 -8.22 19.33
C ASP A 147 -19.64 -8.91 18.02
N ASN A 148 -18.61 -8.40 17.36
CA ASN A 148 -18.01 -9.04 16.20
C ASN A 148 -17.30 -10.35 16.58
N VAL A 149 -16.52 -10.35 17.66
CA VAL A 149 -15.84 -11.56 18.13
C VAL A 149 -16.86 -12.59 18.65
N GLY A 150 -17.92 -12.13 19.34
CA GLY A 150 -19.01 -12.98 19.81
C GLY A 150 -19.79 -13.66 18.67
N SER A 151 -20.14 -12.92 17.62
CA SER A 151 -20.86 -13.47 16.47
C SER A 151 -20.02 -14.47 15.66
N MET A 152 -18.72 -14.24 15.53
CA MET A 152 -17.79 -15.19 14.91
C MET A 152 -17.63 -16.47 15.75
N ALA A 153 -17.59 -16.36 17.08
CA ALA A 153 -17.53 -17.52 17.96
C ALA A 153 -18.80 -18.37 17.90
N MET A 154 -19.98 -17.74 17.80
CA MET A 154 -21.26 -18.44 17.70
C MET A 154 -21.49 -19.05 16.31
N ALA A 155 -20.90 -18.48 15.26
CA ALA A 155 -20.90 -19.07 13.91
C ALA A 155 -19.95 -20.29 13.77
N ALA A 156 -19.00 -20.45 14.69
CA ALA A 156 -18.02 -21.54 14.70
C ALA A 156 -18.41 -22.74 15.58
N VAL A 157 -19.57 -22.69 16.25
CA VAL A 157 -20.12 -23.83 17.01
C VAL A 157 -21.04 -24.64 16.09
N PRO A 158 -20.78 -25.95 15.88
CA PRO A 158 -21.60 -26.82 15.03
C PRO A 158 -23.00 -27.12 15.59
#